data_AF-A0A971V182-F1
#
_entry.id   AF-A0A971V182-F1
#
_cell.length_a   1.000
_cell.length_b   1.000
_cell.length_c   1.000
_cell.angle_alpha   90.00
_cell.angle_beta   90.00
_cell.angle_gamma   90.00
#
_symmetry.space_group_name_H-M   'P 1'
#
loop_
_entity.id
_entity.type
_entity.pdbx_description
1 polymer ?
#
loop_
_entity_poly.entity_id
_entity_poly.type
_entity_poly.pdbx_seq_one_letter_code
_entity_poly.pdbx_strand_id
1 'polypeptide(L)'
;MEELRNRPEVRFKEFEENWEIKNLGEIATFSKGRGYSKNDLKSTGTPIVLYGRLYTNYETSISSVNTFAELKDKSVLSKGHEVIVPA
;
A
#
# COMPACT_ATOMS: atom_id res chain seq x y z
N MET A 1 -19.66 -18.30 -30.59
CA MET A 1 -19.08 -18.22 -29.24
C MET A 1 -19.02 -16.76 -28.89
N GLU A 2 -19.74 -16.36 -27.86
CA GLU A 2 -19.74 -14.99 -27.36
C GLU A 2 -18.32 -14.71 -26.85
N GLU A 3 -17.60 -13.81 -27.52
CA GLU A 3 -16.32 -13.35 -26.98
C GLU A 3 -16.61 -12.81 -25.59
N LEU A 4 -15.99 -13.40 -24.56
CA LEU A 4 -16.07 -12.86 -23.20
C LEU A 4 -15.65 -11.40 -23.31
N ARG A 5 -16.62 -10.50 -23.18
CA ARG A 5 -16.40 -9.07 -23.24
C ARG A 5 -15.51 -8.72 -22.06
N ASN A 6 -14.19 -8.71 -22.28
CA ASN A 6 -13.19 -8.43 -21.26
C ASN A 6 -13.14 -6.92 -20.95
N ARG A 7 -14.29 -6.26 -21.01
CA ARG A 7 -14.51 -4.84 -20.83
C ARG A 7 -15.72 -4.68 -19.91
N PRO A 8 -15.54 -4.10 -18.71
CA PRO A 8 -16.62 -3.83 -17.79
C PRO A 8 -17.70 -2.95 -18.41
N GLU A 9 -18.96 -3.19 -18.03
CA GLU A 9 -20.09 -2.36 -18.45
C GLU A 9 -20.00 -0.93 -17.89
N VAL A 10 -19.42 -0.77 -16.71
CA VAL A 10 -19.17 0.53 -16.06
C VAL A 10 -17.68 0.81 -16.06
N ARG A 11 -17.27 1.94 -16.67
CA ARG A 11 -15.87 2.37 -16.75
C ARG A 11 -15.76 3.87 -16.91
N PHE A 12 -14.64 4.46 -16.45
CA PHE A 12 -14.33 5.84 -16.76
C PHE A 12 -14.10 6.02 -18.26
N LYS A 13 -14.46 7.20 -18.80
CA LYS A 13 -14.54 7.46 -20.24
C LYS A 13 -13.17 7.36 -20.92
N GLU A 14 -12.11 7.66 -20.19
CA GLU A 14 -10.73 7.62 -20.65
C GLU A 14 -10.14 6.21 -20.81
N PHE A 15 -10.87 5.15 -20.44
CA PHE A 15 -10.43 3.77 -20.64
C PHE A 15 -11.36 3.02 -21.59
N GLU A 16 -10.97 2.95 -22.86
CA GLU A 16 -11.73 2.29 -23.92
C GLU A 16 -11.26 0.86 -24.21
N GLU A 17 -10.03 0.55 -23.83
CA GLU A 17 -9.32 -0.70 -24.09
C GLU A 17 -9.89 -1.89 -23.31
N ASN A 18 -9.67 -3.11 -23.82
CA ASN A 18 -9.97 -4.35 -23.12
C ASN A 18 -9.07 -4.50 -21.89
N TRP A 19 -9.53 -5.25 -20.88
CA TRP A 19 -8.68 -5.64 -19.77
C TRP A 19 -7.59 -6.60 -20.24
N GLU A 20 -6.41 -6.43 -19.66
CA GLU A 20 -5.29 -7.35 -19.81
C GLU A 20 -5.03 -8.00 -18.46
N ILE A 21 -4.93 -9.32 -18.43
CA ILE A 21 -4.49 -10.04 -17.24
C ILE A 21 -2.96 -9.98 -17.23
N LYS A 22 -2.38 -9.37 -16.19
CA LYS A 22 -0.94 -9.29 -16.00
C LYS A 22 -0.54 -9.80 -14.63
N ASN A 23 0.67 -10.34 -14.53
CA ASN A 23 1.27 -10.61 -13.24
C ASN A 23 1.66 -9.28 -12.60
N LEU A 24 1.33 -9.09 -11.32
CA LEU A 24 1.65 -7.83 -10.63
C LEU A 24 3.16 -7.50 -10.66
N GLY A 25 4.02 -8.53 -10.63
CA GLY A 25 5.47 -8.35 -10.71
C GLY A 25 5.97 -7.76 -12.04
N GLU A 26 5.15 -7.76 -13.10
CA GLU A 26 5.47 -7.13 -14.38
C GLU A 26 5.16 -5.63 -14.39
N ILE A 27 4.27 -5.16 -13.50
CA ILE A 27 3.76 -3.78 -13.50
C ILE A 27 4.01 -3.02 -12.19
N ALA A 28 4.55 -3.67 -11.17
CA ALA A 28 4.81 -3.07 -9.87
C ALA A 28 6.06 -3.66 -9.20
N THR A 29 6.72 -2.85 -8.39
CA THR A 29 7.83 -3.28 -7.52
C THR A 29 7.30 -3.54 -6.11
N PHE A 30 7.72 -4.67 -5.55
CA PHE A 30 7.34 -5.07 -4.20
C PHE A 30 8.51 -4.89 -3.26
N SER A 31 8.25 -4.31 -2.10
CA SER A 31 9.22 -4.26 -1.01
C SER A 31 8.55 -4.68 0.28
N LYS A 32 9.27 -5.46 1.09
CA LYS A 32 8.84 -5.86 2.43
C LYS A 32 9.87 -5.37 3.43
N GLY A 33 9.46 -4.42 4.26
CA GLY A 33 10.29 -3.94 5.35
C GLY A 33 10.35 -4.92 6.52
N ARG A 34 11.15 -4.55 7.52
CA ARG A 34 11.19 -5.23 8.81
C ARG A 34 9.88 -5.02 9.59
N GLY A 35 9.45 -6.05 10.31
CA GLY A 35 8.31 -5.96 11.21
C GLY A 35 8.60 -5.14 12.47
N TYR A 36 7.61 -4.33 12.87
CA TYR A 36 7.58 -3.60 14.13
C TYR A 36 6.36 -4.03 14.95
N SER A 37 6.53 -4.04 16.27
CA SER A 37 5.50 -4.36 17.25
C SER A 37 5.03 -3.11 17.98
N LYS A 38 3.94 -3.22 18.76
CA LYS A 38 3.48 -2.13 19.64
C LYS A 38 4.54 -1.72 20.67
N ASN A 39 5.39 -2.65 21.09
CA ASN A 39 6.44 -2.41 22.07
C ASN A 39 7.60 -1.56 21.50
N ASP A 40 7.67 -1.42 20.18
CA ASP A 40 8.68 -0.59 19.52
C ASP A 40 8.27 0.89 19.43
N LEU A 41 7.03 1.23 19.79
CA LEU A 41 6.53 2.60 19.74
C LEU A 41 7.22 3.47 20.79
N LYS A 42 7.64 4.65 20.37
CA LYS A 42 8.25 5.68 21.23
C LYS A 42 7.50 7.00 21.09
N SER A 43 7.73 7.90 22.05
CA SER A 43 7.20 9.27 22.02
C SER A 43 7.82 10.12 20.92
N THR A 44 9.07 9.82 20.52
CA THR A 44 9.81 10.51 19.46
C THR A 44 10.58 9.49 18.62
N GLY A 45 10.94 9.88 17.39
CA GLY A 45 11.72 9.03 16.48
C GLY A 45 11.28 9.18 15.03
N THR A 46 11.49 8.13 14.25
CA THR A 46 11.08 8.07 12.85
C THR A 46 9.60 7.71 12.76
N PRO A 47 8.78 8.43 11.96
CA PRO A 47 7.38 8.09 11.76
C PRO A 47 7.20 6.66 11.24
N ILE A 48 6.22 5.94 11.78
CA ILE A 48 5.94 4.55 11.40
C ILE A 48 4.44 4.29 11.27
N VAL A 49 4.07 3.57 10.21
CA VAL A 49 2.72 3.03 10.02
C VAL A 49 2.71 1.59 10.50
N LEU A 50 1.97 1.32 11.58
CA LEU A 50 1.69 -0.06 12.01
C LEU A 50 0.43 -0.58 11.30
N TYR A 51 0.45 -1.86 10.92
CA TYR A 51 -0.69 -2.54 10.29
C TYR A 51 -2.01 -2.30 11.02
N GLY A 52 -2.05 -2.52 12.35
CA GLY A 52 -3.28 -2.37 13.12
C GLY A 52 -3.87 -0.95 13.12
N ARG A 53 -3.09 0.06 12.72
CA ARG A 53 -3.52 1.45 12.63
C ARG A 53 -4.20 1.77 11.30
N LEU A 54 -3.99 0.95 10.27
CA LEU A 54 -4.66 1.07 8.97
C LEU A 54 -6.18 1.02 9.10
N TYR A 55 -6.69 0.31 10.11
CA TYR A 55 -8.13 0.14 10.33
C TYR A 55 -8.74 1.09 11.36
N THR A 56 -7.95 1.93 12.02
CA THR A 56 -8.42 2.75 13.13
C THR A 56 -8.13 4.23 12.96
N ASN A 57 -6.97 4.58 12.43
CA ASN A 57 -6.47 5.94 12.40
C ASN A 57 -6.20 6.47 10.99
N TYR A 58 -6.32 5.60 9.99
CA TYR A 58 -6.09 5.92 8.60
C TYR A 58 -7.37 5.60 7.81
N GLU A 59 -7.74 6.48 6.90
CA GLU A 59 -8.83 6.25 5.95
C GLU A 59 -8.28 5.52 4.71
N THR A 60 -8.79 5.85 3.51
CA THR A 60 -8.29 5.32 2.24
C THR A 60 -6.92 5.88 1.84
N SER A 61 -6.45 6.95 2.48
CA SER A 61 -5.16 7.57 2.23
C SER A 61 -4.48 8.02 3.52
N ILE A 62 -3.15 7.98 3.55
CA ILE A 62 -2.33 8.39 4.69
C ILE A 62 -1.60 9.68 4.31
N SER A 63 -2.03 10.81 4.87
CA SER A 63 -1.38 12.11 4.68
C SER A 63 -0.43 12.47 5.81
N SER A 64 -0.62 11.90 7.00
CA SER A 64 0.23 12.15 8.17
C SER A 64 0.27 10.94 9.11
N VAL A 65 1.37 10.84 9.88
CA VAL A 65 1.63 9.76 10.82
C VAL A 65 2.05 10.37 12.15
N ASN A 66 1.44 9.92 13.24
CA ASN A 66 1.70 10.43 14.61
C ASN A 66 2.24 9.35 15.56
N THR A 67 2.72 8.23 15.02
CA THR A 67 3.40 7.16 15.75
C THR A 67 4.85 7.08 15.33
N PHE A 68 5.75 6.85 16.29
CA PHE A 68 7.19 6.91 16.07
C PHE A 68 7.88 5.66 16.59
N ALA A 69 9.00 5.29 15.98
CA ALA A 69 9.88 4.22 16.42
C ALA A 69 11.34 4.55 16.07
N GLU A 70 12.28 3.80 16.66
CA GLU A 70 13.67 3.83 16.22
C GLU A 70 13.85 3.07 14.92
N LEU A 71 14.62 3.64 13.99
CA LEU A 71 14.88 3.02 12.71
C LEU A 71 15.75 1.77 12.89
N LYS A 72 15.19 0.60 12.57
CA LYS A 72 15.88 -0.68 12.54
C LYS A 72 16.56 -0.92 11.19
N ASP A 73 17.64 -1.69 11.19
CA ASP A 73 18.23 -2.19 9.94
C ASP A 73 17.19 -2.93 9.07
N LYS A 74 17.30 -2.77 7.74
CA LYS A 74 16.38 -3.28 6.71
C LYS A 74 14.93 -2.75 6.80
N SER A 75 14.74 -1.61 7.45
CA SER A 75 13.46 -0.90 7.35
C SER A 75 13.29 -0.29 5.96
N VAL A 76 12.06 -0.30 5.45
CA VAL A 76 11.70 0.38 4.21
C VAL A 76 11.09 1.72 4.59
N LEU A 77 11.64 2.80 4.04
CA LEU A 77 11.10 4.15 4.20
C LEU A 77 10.21 4.47 3.01
N SER A 78 8.96 4.84 3.29
CA SER A 78 8.04 5.37 2.28
C SER A 78 8.54 6.72 1.77
N LYS A 79 8.45 6.91 0.46
CA LYS A 79 8.71 8.14 -0.30
C LYS A 79 7.41 8.81 -0.78
N GLY A 80 6.26 8.21 -0.48
CA GLY A 80 4.94 8.66 -0.90
C GLY A 80 4.45 7.96 -2.17
N HIS A 81 3.12 7.96 -2.36
CA HIS A 81 2.42 7.31 -3.47
C HIS A 81 2.58 5.79 -3.55
N GLU A 82 3.07 5.13 -2.49
CA GLU A 82 3.04 3.68 -2.41
C GLU A 82 1.66 3.16 -2.00
N VAL A 83 1.31 1.98 -2.50
CA VAL A 83 0.17 1.21 -2.02
C VAL A 83 0.66 0.30 -0.90
N ILE A 84 0.09 0.47 0.30
CA ILE A 84 0.39 -0.39 1.45
C ILE A 84 -0.58 -1.55 1.46
N VAL A 85 -0.06 -2.78 1.36
CA VAL A 85 -0.85 -4.00 1.45
C VAL A 85 -0.52 -4.69 2.78
N PRO A 86 -1.52 -4.96 3.64
CA PRO A 86 -1.30 -5.74 4.85
C PRO A 86 -0.94 -7.18 4.52
N ALA A 87 0.00 -7.74 5.29
CA ALA A 87 0.42 -9.14 5.19
C ALA A 87 -0.29 -10.03 6.20
#